data_AF-A0A2R6CQH4-F1
#
_entry.id   AF-A0A2R6CQH4-F1
#
_cell.length_a   1.000
_cell.length_b   1.000
_cell.length_c   1.000
_cell.angle_alpha   90.00
_cell.angle_beta   90.00
_cell.angle_gamma   90.00
#
_symmetry.space_group_name_H-M   'P 1'
#
loop_
_entity.id
_entity.type
_entity.pdbx_description
1 polymer ?
#
loop_
_entity_poly.entity_id
_entity_poly.type
_entity_poly.pdbx_seq_one_letter_code
_entity_poly.pdbx_strand_id
1 'polypeptide(L)'
;MRQRRSVALVALVAGLVLAVLVTGPVLGSSCEFPVEIEDATGETVTVEQEPEEVVVLGPSAAQHMWEIGASEKVTGMPVNQFTAYLEGSEEREHVVDEFGQPVQEEVVALEPDLVLAPNIITEETVQSLRDAGLTVYRSPLLVSVEDIYDELDRVGQMVGACEGASETITETRETIEEIENAVESEDPPRVYYDLGFPFTAGEGTLENQLITKAGGENIALEAEDGGYFEISEEVIAANDPEWIVISEGSEVPDVTALQESTAVEEDQIIEVNPNYISQHGPRVIIPLERMAEAFHPGAMASLDATRLHRRPHRRRRPPRTTRRRRRPRSRPRRRRRRPTILTGTRTTTVQALQSAEPWPRSWQSHFWRAPGGPADGARRVTRGSMQCQDGAYLVLPFRVARMHTFEEVTPGETLEFGSYEVTREEIIEFAEQYDPQSFHLGDDHHAPYETVIASGWHTAAMTMRMLVDGYLVDAETLGSPGLDGLEWRRPVTPGDTLSVRLTLGEKEVWDEDRGMVKQEIETINGDGEVVLWMDARCLYARTTDD
;
A
#
# COMPACT_ATOMS: atom_id res chain seq x y z
N MET A 1 -36.61 49.16 79.73
CA MET A 1 -36.87 48.45 78.46
C MET A 1 -35.51 48.33 77.74
N ARG A 2 -35.00 47.13 77.45
CA ARG A 2 -35.02 46.46 76.12
C ARG A 2 -34.62 47.44 74.98
N GLN A 3 -33.58 47.23 74.17
CA GLN A 3 -32.97 45.98 73.67
C GLN A 3 -31.42 46.00 73.54
N ARG A 4 -30.84 44.81 73.31
CA ARG A 4 -29.40 44.51 73.14
C ARG A 4 -28.95 44.57 71.67
N ARG A 5 -27.61 44.71 71.53
CA ARG A 5 -26.71 44.39 70.37
C ARG A 5 -26.82 45.34 69.16
N SER A 6 -25.78 45.51 68.32
CA SER A 6 -24.43 44.89 68.32
C SER A 6 -23.32 45.84 67.84
N VAL A 7 -22.06 45.38 67.86
CA VAL A 7 -20.89 46.02 67.21
C VAL A 7 -20.75 45.51 65.77
N ALA A 8 -20.32 46.37 64.85
CA ALA A 8 -19.66 45.99 63.59
C ALA A 8 -18.55 47.00 63.28
N LEU A 9 -17.30 46.53 63.21
CA LEU A 9 -16.12 47.34 62.91
C LEU A 9 -15.74 47.10 61.44
N VAL A 10 -15.76 48.12 60.60
CA VAL A 10 -15.36 48.00 59.18
C VAL A 10 -13.84 48.12 59.10
N ALA A 11 -13.16 47.02 58.80
CA ALA A 11 -11.73 46.99 58.52
C ALA A 11 -11.48 46.96 57.01
N LEU A 12 -10.64 47.87 56.55
CA LEU A 12 -10.32 48.09 55.14
C LEU A 12 -9.12 47.21 54.78
N VAL A 13 -9.30 46.26 53.85
CA VAL A 13 -8.21 45.39 53.34
C VAL A 13 -8.05 45.65 51.85
N ALA A 14 -6.84 46.00 51.44
CA ALA A 14 -6.51 46.25 50.04
C ALA A 14 -6.54 44.94 49.23
N GLY A 15 -7.29 44.92 48.14
CA GLY A 15 -7.28 43.81 47.19
C GLY A 15 -5.97 43.77 46.42
N LEU A 16 -5.14 42.77 46.69
CA LEU A 16 -3.98 42.44 45.87
C LEU A 16 -4.50 41.84 44.56
N VAL A 17 -4.29 42.53 43.42
CA VAL A 17 -4.60 41.95 42.11
C VAL A 17 -3.56 40.88 41.81
N LEU A 18 -3.91 39.63 42.10
CA LEU A 18 -3.13 38.49 41.64
C LEU A 18 -3.32 38.38 40.13
N ALA A 19 -2.32 38.81 39.37
CA ALA A 19 -2.26 38.51 37.94
C ALA A 19 -2.00 37.01 37.81
N VAL A 20 -3.08 36.22 37.72
CA VAL A 20 -3.01 34.84 37.28
C VAL A 20 -2.58 34.89 35.82
N LEU A 21 -1.28 34.70 35.59
CA LEU A 21 -0.78 34.25 34.31
C LEU A 21 -1.45 32.90 34.05
N VAL A 22 -2.50 32.93 33.22
CA VAL A 22 -3.00 31.71 32.58
C VAL A 22 -1.93 31.30 31.59
N THR A 23 -0.94 30.55 32.10
CA THR A 23 -0.16 29.64 31.27
C THR A 23 -1.16 28.59 30.80
N GLY A 24 -1.77 28.83 29.64
CA GLY A 24 -2.36 27.74 28.88
C GLY A 24 -1.30 26.66 28.64
N PRO A 25 -1.69 25.40 28.49
CA PRO A 25 -0.72 24.37 28.13
C PRO A 25 -0.09 24.77 26.80
N VAL A 26 1.23 24.99 26.82
CA VAL A 26 2.01 24.97 25.60
C VAL A 26 2.13 23.49 25.25
N LEU A 27 1.19 22.99 24.46
CA LEU A 27 1.30 21.69 23.81
C LEU A 27 2.30 21.86 22.66
N GLY A 28 3.58 21.82 23.02
CA GLY A 28 4.69 21.70 22.10
C GLY A 28 5.66 20.71 22.72
N SER A 29 5.74 19.52 22.15
CA SER A 29 6.83 18.58 22.38
C SER A 29 8.14 19.34 22.13
N SER A 30 8.98 19.47 23.14
CA SER A 30 10.34 19.97 22.95
C SER A 30 11.20 18.79 22.55
N CYS A 31 11.77 18.82 21.35
CA CYS A 31 12.73 17.82 20.90
C CYS A 31 13.95 17.83 21.85
N GLU A 32 14.11 16.77 22.63
CA GLU A 32 15.25 16.50 23.50
C GLU A 32 15.86 15.15 23.09
N PHE A 33 17.19 15.04 23.12
CA PHE A 33 17.93 13.84 22.75
C PHE A 33 18.77 13.34 23.93
N PRO A 34 18.96 12.02 24.13
CA PRO A 34 18.43 10.93 23.28
C PRO A 34 16.91 10.80 23.39
N VAL A 35 16.27 10.35 22.30
CA VAL A 35 14.85 9.97 22.28
C VAL A 35 14.73 8.46 22.06
N GLU A 36 13.82 7.82 22.78
CA GLU A 36 13.55 6.38 22.71
C GLU A 36 12.07 6.19 22.32
N ILE A 37 11.82 5.54 21.18
CA ILE A 37 10.47 5.27 20.67
C ILE A 37 10.32 3.77 20.39
N GLU A 38 9.25 3.17 20.91
CA GLU A 38 8.85 1.80 20.51
C GLU A 38 8.17 1.85 19.14
N ASP A 39 8.66 1.05 18.19
CA ASP A 39 8.18 1.02 16.82
C ASP A 39 7.15 -0.10 16.56
N ALA A 40 6.68 -0.24 15.33
CA ALA A 40 5.68 -1.25 14.96
C ALA A 40 6.16 -2.71 15.13
N THR A 41 7.46 -2.96 15.28
CA THR A 41 8.02 -4.29 15.57
C THR A 41 8.10 -4.58 17.08
N GLY A 42 7.78 -3.60 17.92
CA GLY A 42 8.00 -3.64 19.37
C GLY A 42 9.47 -3.43 19.77
N GLU A 43 10.32 -2.97 18.85
CA GLU A 43 11.71 -2.64 19.15
C GLU A 43 11.80 -1.18 19.63
N THR A 44 12.55 -0.94 20.72
CA THR A 44 12.87 0.42 21.18
C THR A 44 13.99 0.99 20.32
N VAL A 45 13.65 1.94 19.45
CA VAL A 45 14.59 2.68 18.61
C VAL A 45 15.09 3.88 19.39
N THR A 46 16.40 3.92 19.66
CA THR A 46 17.08 5.03 20.33
C THR A 46 17.76 5.93 19.29
N VAL A 47 17.35 7.20 19.20
CA VAL A 47 18.04 8.23 18.43
C VAL A 47 18.84 9.09 19.39
N GLU A 48 20.18 8.96 19.36
CA GLU A 48 21.09 9.53 20.37
C GLU A 48 21.25 11.06 20.27
N GLN A 49 21.16 11.60 19.06
CA GLN A 49 21.33 13.01 18.72
C GLN A 49 20.44 13.35 17.52
N GLU A 50 20.15 14.64 17.32
CA GLU A 50 19.40 15.11 16.16
C GLU A 50 20.09 14.66 14.85
N PRO A 51 19.42 13.88 13.97
CA PRO A 51 20.03 13.37 12.76
C PRO A 51 20.27 14.50 11.75
N GLU A 52 21.41 14.44 11.05
CA GLU A 52 21.73 15.31 9.91
C GLU A 52 21.34 14.63 8.57
N GLU A 53 21.50 13.31 8.47
CA GLU A 53 21.23 12.52 7.25
C GLU A 53 20.17 11.43 7.51
N VAL A 54 19.00 11.55 6.86
CA VAL A 54 17.84 10.65 7.02
C VAL A 54 17.51 9.98 5.68
N VAL A 55 17.25 8.67 5.69
CA VAL A 55 16.66 7.96 4.55
C VAL A 55 15.20 7.63 4.84
N VAL A 56 14.32 7.83 3.86
CA VAL A 56 12.90 7.44 3.95
C VAL A 56 12.61 6.35 2.93
N LEU A 57 11.96 5.25 3.34
CA LEU A 57 11.79 4.07 2.48
C LEU A 57 10.44 3.99 1.76
N GLY A 58 9.58 5.01 1.88
CA GLY A 58 8.31 5.04 1.17
C GLY A 58 7.72 6.45 1.03
N PRO A 59 6.74 6.64 0.12
CA PRO A 59 6.15 7.95 -0.15
C PRO A 59 5.46 8.60 1.06
N SER A 60 4.88 7.81 1.97
CA SER A 60 4.23 8.29 3.19
C SER A 60 5.22 8.99 4.13
N ALA A 61 6.32 8.31 4.52
CA ALA A 61 7.39 8.90 5.31
C ALA A 61 8.06 10.10 4.62
N ALA A 62 8.16 10.08 3.29
CA ALA A 62 8.61 11.25 2.53
C ALA A 62 7.62 12.42 2.67
N GLN A 63 6.30 12.20 2.55
CA GLN A 63 5.31 13.24 2.77
C GLN A 63 5.42 13.81 4.19
N HIS A 64 5.51 12.96 5.22
CA HIS A 64 5.69 13.41 6.62
C HIS A 64 6.89 14.35 6.78
N MET A 65 8.07 13.98 6.24
CA MET A 65 9.28 14.80 6.29
C MET A 65 9.15 16.15 5.57
N TRP A 66 8.39 16.22 4.47
CA TRP A 66 8.15 17.48 3.75
C TRP A 66 7.18 18.39 4.51
N GLU A 67 6.08 17.86 5.04
CA GLU A 67 5.07 18.66 5.72
C GLU A 67 5.55 19.22 7.07
N ILE A 68 6.35 18.47 7.84
CA ILE A 68 6.97 18.98 9.09
C ILE A 68 8.19 19.89 8.85
N GLY A 69 8.53 20.17 7.58
CA GLY A 69 9.65 21.05 7.21
C GLY A 69 11.04 20.45 7.37
N ALA A 70 11.16 19.13 7.47
CA ALA A 70 12.42 18.40 7.67
C ALA A 70 13.06 17.86 6.37
N SER A 71 12.46 18.10 5.19
CA SER A 71 12.88 17.53 3.90
C SER A 71 14.35 17.76 3.52
N GLU A 72 14.98 18.83 3.99
CA GLU A 72 16.41 19.09 3.73
C GLU A 72 17.33 18.03 4.34
N LYS A 73 16.89 17.31 5.38
CA LYS A 73 17.61 16.18 6.00
C LYS A 73 17.52 14.88 5.20
N VAL A 74 16.56 14.77 4.28
CA VAL A 74 16.34 13.53 3.52
C VAL A 74 17.45 13.40 2.47
N THR A 75 18.30 12.38 2.58
CA THR A 75 19.40 12.12 1.64
C THR A 75 19.01 11.08 0.58
N GLY A 76 18.26 10.05 0.97
CA GLY A 76 17.74 9.00 0.09
C GLY A 76 16.24 8.76 0.26
N MET A 77 15.55 8.50 -0.86
CA MET A 77 14.11 8.23 -0.90
C MET A 77 13.70 7.48 -2.18
N PRO A 78 12.46 6.98 -2.29
CA PRO A 78 11.88 6.68 -3.60
C PRO A 78 11.83 7.96 -4.43
N VAL A 79 12.53 8.01 -5.57
CA VAL A 79 12.46 9.12 -6.54
C VAL A 79 11.70 8.62 -7.76
N ASN A 80 10.37 8.69 -7.71
CA ASN A 80 9.47 8.14 -8.74
C ASN A 80 8.15 8.94 -8.81
N GLN A 81 7.18 8.46 -9.58
CA GLN A 81 5.88 9.12 -9.77
C GLN A 81 5.10 9.34 -8.46
N PHE A 82 5.31 8.51 -7.44
CA PHE A 82 4.61 8.60 -6.15
C PHE A 82 5.22 9.65 -5.21
N THR A 83 6.36 10.24 -5.57
CA THR A 83 7.05 11.29 -4.78
C THR A 83 7.38 12.54 -5.58
N ALA A 84 7.24 12.51 -6.92
CA ALA A 84 7.53 13.63 -7.83
C ALA A 84 6.72 14.92 -7.55
N TYR A 85 5.66 14.85 -6.74
CA TYR A 85 4.89 16.02 -6.29
C TYR A 85 5.55 16.79 -5.12
N LEU A 86 6.56 16.19 -4.48
CA LEU A 86 7.34 16.80 -3.39
C LEU A 86 8.46 17.66 -3.98
N GLU A 87 8.48 18.97 -3.67
CA GLU A 87 9.44 19.94 -4.23
C GLU A 87 10.88 19.52 -3.88
N GLY A 88 11.72 19.28 -4.88
CA GLY A 88 13.12 18.90 -4.72
C GLY A 88 13.37 17.41 -4.42
N SER A 89 12.37 16.54 -4.62
CA SER A 89 12.54 15.07 -4.52
C SER A 89 13.49 14.52 -5.60
N GLU A 90 13.58 15.17 -6.76
CA GLU A 90 14.46 14.79 -7.86
C GLU A 90 15.97 15.06 -7.58
N GLU A 91 16.28 15.77 -6.49
CA GLU A 91 17.65 16.05 -6.06
C GLU A 91 18.19 15.02 -5.04
N ARG A 92 17.39 14.02 -4.65
CA ARG A 92 17.72 12.99 -3.64
C ARG A 92 18.18 11.68 -4.28
N GLU A 93 18.87 10.83 -3.52
CA GLU A 93 19.32 9.53 -4.02
C GLU A 93 18.14 8.54 -4.09
N HIS A 94 18.10 7.71 -5.14
CA HIS A 94 17.01 6.75 -5.34
C HIS A 94 17.33 5.41 -4.66
N VAL A 95 16.63 5.10 -3.56
CA VAL A 95 16.98 3.97 -2.68
C VAL A 95 16.05 2.74 -2.77
N VAL A 96 15.19 2.67 -3.78
CA VAL A 96 14.29 1.54 -4.01
C VAL A 96 14.46 0.91 -5.39
N ASP A 97 13.91 -0.27 -5.59
CA ASP A 97 13.86 -0.95 -6.88
C ASP A 97 12.60 -0.59 -7.69
N GLU A 98 12.40 -1.27 -8.82
CA GLU A 98 11.25 -1.08 -9.71
C GLU A 98 9.90 -1.48 -9.07
N PHE A 99 9.93 -2.28 -7.99
CA PHE A 99 8.76 -2.68 -7.19
C PHE A 99 8.58 -1.80 -5.94
N GLY A 100 9.41 -0.76 -5.77
CA GLY A 100 9.41 0.12 -4.60
C GLY A 100 9.99 -0.50 -3.33
N GLN A 101 10.70 -1.63 -3.43
CA GLN A 101 11.36 -2.27 -2.28
C GLN A 101 12.74 -1.64 -2.01
N PRO A 102 13.17 -1.49 -0.74
CA PRO A 102 14.47 -0.91 -0.39
C PRO A 102 15.67 -1.67 -0.97
N VAL A 103 16.53 -0.97 -1.70
CA VAL A 103 17.81 -1.51 -2.17
C VAL A 103 18.84 -1.33 -1.06
N GLN A 104 19.05 -2.39 -0.27
CA GLN A 104 19.90 -2.35 0.93
C GLN A 104 21.31 -1.79 0.68
N GLU A 105 21.94 -2.11 -0.46
CA GLU A 105 23.28 -1.59 -0.78
C GLU A 105 23.29 -0.05 -0.93
N GLU A 106 22.27 0.53 -1.56
CA GLU A 106 22.15 1.99 -1.74
C GLU A 106 21.79 2.69 -0.42
N VAL A 107 20.90 2.10 0.39
CA VAL A 107 20.56 2.63 1.72
C VAL A 107 21.78 2.66 2.65
N VAL A 108 22.57 1.57 2.67
CA VAL A 108 23.79 1.48 3.49
C VAL A 108 24.90 2.39 2.97
N ALA A 109 25.01 2.58 1.64
CA ALA A 109 26.02 3.45 1.03
C ALA A 109 25.85 4.94 1.36
N LEU A 110 24.66 5.35 1.82
CA LEU A 110 24.37 6.71 2.30
C LEU A 110 24.80 6.96 3.76
N GLU A 111 25.22 5.93 4.50
CA GLU A 111 25.62 6.00 5.92
C GLU A 111 24.64 6.80 6.84
N PRO A 112 23.29 6.65 6.74
CA PRO A 112 22.33 7.53 7.40
C PRO A 112 22.30 7.40 8.94
N ASP A 113 22.02 8.51 9.62
CA ASP A 113 21.80 8.55 11.07
C ASP A 113 20.50 7.84 11.48
N LEU A 114 19.48 7.91 10.61
CA LEU A 114 18.15 7.34 10.81
C LEU A 114 17.51 6.91 9.49
N VAL A 115 16.84 5.76 9.50
CA VAL A 115 16.00 5.26 8.41
C VAL A 115 14.55 5.21 8.87
N LEU A 116 13.65 5.89 8.15
CA LEU A 116 12.20 5.84 8.37
C LEU A 116 11.55 4.85 7.39
N ALA A 117 11.02 3.75 7.91
CA ALA A 117 10.41 2.67 7.16
C ALA A 117 8.89 2.63 7.41
N PRO A 118 8.04 2.98 6.43
CA PRO A 118 6.59 2.81 6.58
C PRO A 118 6.18 1.35 6.80
N ASN A 119 4.95 1.13 7.29
CA ASN A 119 4.39 -0.20 7.56
C ASN A 119 4.49 -1.20 6.38
N ILE A 120 4.45 -0.71 5.14
CA ILE A 120 4.60 -1.49 3.90
C ILE A 120 5.97 -2.15 3.76
N ILE A 121 6.99 -1.64 4.45
CA ILE A 121 8.30 -2.27 4.53
C ILE A 121 8.22 -3.44 5.51
N THR A 122 8.61 -4.62 5.03
CA THR A 122 8.54 -5.85 5.80
C THR A 122 9.48 -5.82 7.01
N GLU A 123 9.11 -6.55 8.07
CA GLU A 123 9.94 -6.69 9.27
C GLU A 123 11.28 -7.37 8.97
N GLU A 124 11.32 -8.27 7.98
CA GLU A 124 12.55 -8.89 7.47
C GLU A 124 13.50 -7.84 6.84
N THR A 125 12.97 -6.95 5.99
CA THR A 125 13.75 -5.86 5.40
C THR A 125 14.27 -4.88 6.46
N VAL A 126 13.42 -4.53 7.44
CA VAL A 126 13.82 -3.68 8.57
C VAL A 126 14.90 -4.35 9.41
N GLN A 127 14.77 -5.63 9.75
CA GLN A 127 15.78 -6.38 10.48
C GLN A 127 17.09 -6.48 9.70
N SER A 128 17.05 -6.72 8.40
CA SER A 128 18.26 -6.77 7.56
C SER A 128 19.03 -5.43 7.56
N LEU A 129 18.31 -4.30 7.56
CA LEU A 129 18.91 -2.96 7.68
C LEU A 129 19.48 -2.71 9.10
N ARG A 130 18.82 -3.18 10.17
CA ARG A 130 19.34 -3.15 11.55
C ARG A 130 20.59 -4.02 11.71
N ASP A 131 20.60 -5.22 11.12
CA ASP A 131 21.75 -6.14 11.13
C ASP A 131 22.96 -5.57 10.37
N ALA A 132 22.73 -4.70 9.38
CA ALA A 132 23.76 -3.90 8.71
C ALA A 132 24.30 -2.73 9.58
N GLY A 133 23.72 -2.49 10.75
CA GLY A 133 24.14 -1.49 11.72
C GLY A 133 23.43 -0.13 11.62
N LEU A 134 22.32 -0.03 10.88
CA LEU A 134 21.55 1.20 10.74
C LEU A 134 20.50 1.35 11.85
N THR A 135 20.25 2.58 12.28
CA THR A 135 19.10 2.92 13.14
C THR A 135 17.84 2.98 12.26
N VAL A 136 16.92 2.02 12.42
CA VAL A 136 15.70 1.94 11.60
C VAL A 136 14.46 2.01 12.47
N TYR A 137 13.55 2.94 12.17
CA TYR A 137 12.22 3.04 12.76
C TYR A 137 11.17 2.50 11.79
N ARG A 138 10.33 1.55 12.21
CA ARG A 138 9.16 1.10 11.44
C ARG A 138 7.87 1.74 11.94
N SER A 139 7.22 2.51 11.07
CA SER A 139 5.90 3.11 11.32
C SER A 139 4.82 2.03 11.48
N PRO A 140 3.81 2.22 12.35
CA PRO A 140 2.64 1.35 12.41
C PRO A 140 1.75 1.52 11.17
N LEU A 141 0.79 0.61 10.99
CA LEU A 141 -0.33 0.85 10.09
C LEU A 141 -1.15 2.03 10.63
N LEU A 142 -1.37 3.05 9.78
CA LEU A 142 -2.18 4.20 10.11
C LEU A 142 -3.60 3.95 9.57
N VAL A 143 -4.62 3.99 10.42
CA VAL A 143 -6.03 3.74 10.04
C VAL A 143 -6.95 4.91 10.36
N SER A 144 -6.39 5.98 10.93
CA SER A 144 -7.11 7.19 11.34
C SER A 144 -6.26 8.45 11.22
N VAL A 145 -6.91 9.61 11.15
CA VAL A 145 -6.24 10.92 11.21
C VAL A 145 -5.56 11.14 12.56
N GLU A 146 -6.05 10.47 13.61
CA GLU A 146 -5.41 10.40 14.91
C GLU A 146 -4.03 9.69 14.83
N ASP A 147 -3.94 8.56 14.14
CA ASP A 147 -2.66 7.86 13.92
C ASP A 147 -1.67 8.73 13.11
N ILE A 148 -2.17 9.52 12.15
CA ILE A 148 -1.35 10.49 11.40
C ILE A 148 -0.78 11.55 12.36
N TYR A 149 -1.54 12.06 13.32
CA TYR A 149 -1.02 13.03 14.29
C TYR A 149 0.07 12.43 15.19
N ASP A 150 -0.15 11.21 15.68
CA ASP A 150 0.81 10.50 16.53
C ASP A 150 2.09 10.15 15.77
N GLU A 151 1.98 9.74 14.50
CA GLU A 151 3.13 9.47 13.63
C GLU A 151 3.95 10.75 13.36
N LEU A 152 3.30 11.88 13.05
CA LEU A 152 3.98 13.16 12.85
C LEU A 152 4.71 13.64 14.10
N ASP A 153 4.15 13.44 15.29
CA ASP A 153 4.83 13.80 16.55
C ASP A 153 6.03 12.88 16.81
N ARG A 154 5.91 11.56 16.58
CA ARG A 154 7.04 10.60 16.70
C ARG A 154 8.17 10.92 15.71
N VAL A 155 7.85 11.08 14.43
CA VAL A 155 8.82 11.45 13.39
C VAL A 155 9.43 12.82 13.73
N GLY A 156 8.60 13.79 14.11
CA GLY A 156 9.03 15.11 14.57
C GLY A 156 10.03 15.07 15.72
N GLN A 157 9.78 14.24 16.74
CA GLN A 157 10.70 14.01 17.85
C GLN A 157 12.03 13.39 17.36
N MET A 158 11.99 12.30 16.59
CA MET A 158 13.20 11.62 16.11
C MET A 158 14.07 12.50 15.20
N VAL A 159 13.48 13.32 14.33
CA VAL A 159 14.24 14.15 13.38
C VAL A 159 14.52 15.57 13.87
N GLY A 160 14.14 15.93 15.10
CA GLY A 160 14.37 17.27 15.66
C GLY A 160 13.41 18.36 15.16
N ALA A 161 12.31 17.98 14.51
CA ALA A 161 11.36 18.88 13.83
C ALA A 161 10.06 19.14 14.62
N CYS A 162 10.07 19.01 15.95
CA CYS A 162 8.86 19.12 16.79
C CYS A 162 8.04 20.42 16.59
N GLU A 163 8.67 21.58 16.32
CA GLU A 163 7.93 22.83 16.03
C GLU A 163 7.12 22.70 14.72
N GLY A 164 7.73 22.14 13.67
CA GLY A 164 7.07 21.89 12.40
C GLY A 164 5.97 20.83 12.51
N ALA A 165 6.25 19.71 13.19
CA ALA A 165 5.24 18.70 13.48
C ALA A 165 4.04 19.27 14.25
N SER A 166 4.28 20.08 15.30
CA SER A 166 3.22 20.72 16.08
C SER A 166 2.39 21.72 15.25
N GLU A 167 3.01 22.51 14.37
CA GLU A 167 2.31 23.42 13.45
C GLU A 167 1.46 22.61 12.45
N THR A 168 2.04 21.59 11.80
CA THR A 168 1.34 20.70 10.84
C THR A 168 0.17 19.96 11.47
N ILE A 169 0.36 19.34 12.65
CA ILE A 169 -0.71 18.63 13.38
C ILE A 169 -1.85 19.58 13.72
N THR A 170 -1.54 20.81 14.14
CA THR A 170 -2.55 21.81 14.50
C THR A 170 -3.33 22.28 13.27
N GLU A 171 -2.64 22.64 12.17
CA GLU A 171 -3.30 23.07 10.93
C GLU A 171 -4.15 21.94 10.31
N THR A 172 -3.64 20.71 10.31
CA THR A 172 -4.36 19.52 9.81
C THR A 172 -5.62 19.27 10.65
N ARG A 173 -5.50 19.24 11.98
CA ARG A 173 -6.62 19.01 12.90
C ARG A 173 -7.67 20.12 12.83
N GLU A 174 -7.27 21.39 12.88
CA GLU A 174 -8.21 22.52 12.77
C GLU A 174 -8.95 22.50 11.42
N THR A 175 -8.29 22.09 10.33
CA THR A 175 -8.92 21.98 9.01
C THR A 175 -9.95 20.86 8.96
N ILE A 176 -9.63 19.68 9.48
CA ILE A 176 -10.53 18.52 9.54
C ILE A 176 -11.73 18.82 10.44
N GLU A 177 -11.49 19.35 11.63
CA GLU A 177 -12.56 19.78 12.55
C GLU A 177 -13.46 20.84 11.90
N GLU A 178 -12.92 21.82 11.17
CA GLU A 178 -13.73 22.84 10.47
C GLU A 178 -14.65 22.23 9.39
N ILE A 179 -14.20 21.19 8.68
CA ILE A 179 -14.99 20.48 7.64
C ILE A 179 -16.07 19.61 8.31
N GLU A 180 -15.68 18.77 9.27
CA GLU A 180 -16.57 17.85 9.99
C GLU A 180 -17.72 18.61 10.70
N ASN A 181 -17.41 19.74 11.36
CA ASN A 181 -18.44 20.61 11.97
C ASN A 181 -19.32 21.34 10.95
N ALA A 182 -18.88 21.51 9.69
CA ALA A 182 -19.69 22.15 8.65
C ALA A 182 -20.74 21.17 8.09
N VAL A 183 -20.41 19.88 8.00
CA VAL A 183 -21.28 18.84 7.43
C VAL A 183 -22.09 18.05 8.47
N GLU A 184 -21.81 18.20 9.77
CA GLU A 184 -22.48 17.47 10.89
C GLU A 184 -24.03 17.47 10.82
N SER A 185 -24.65 18.50 10.22
CA SER A 185 -26.10 18.66 10.13
C SER A 185 -26.73 18.30 8.78
N GLU A 186 -25.94 17.88 7.81
CA GLU A 186 -26.43 17.49 6.48
C GLU A 186 -26.76 15.98 6.44
N ASP A 187 -27.69 15.57 5.56
CA ASP A 187 -28.03 14.16 5.38
C ASP A 187 -26.92 13.47 4.54
N PRO A 188 -26.26 12.40 5.02
CA PRO A 188 -25.10 11.84 4.33
C PRO A 188 -25.50 11.06 3.06
N PRO A 189 -24.94 11.38 1.88
CA PRO A 189 -25.17 10.58 0.67
C PRO A 189 -24.40 9.26 0.73
N ARG A 190 -24.90 8.24 0.04
CA ARG A 190 -24.25 6.93 -0.09
C ARG A 190 -23.04 7.01 -1.02
N VAL A 191 -21.87 6.57 -0.57
CA VAL A 191 -20.59 6.69 -1.28
C VAL A 191 -19.99 5.32 -1.54
N TYR A 192 -19.60 5.07 -2.78
CA TYR A 192 -18.70 3.97 -3.14
C TYR A 192 -17.28 4.51 -3.35
N TYR A 193 -16.29 3.81 -2.80
CA TYR A 193 -14.87 4.11 -2.99
C TYR A 193 -14.18 2.97 -3.74
N ASP A 194 -13.62 3.29 -4.91
CA ASP A 194 -12.91 2.36 -5.77
C ASP A 194 -11.41 2.36 -5.47
N LEU A 195 -10.85 1.18 -5.18
CA LEU A 195 -9.40 0.93 -5.10
C LEU A 195 -8.87 0.16 -6.31
N GLY A 196 -9.66 0.09 -7.39
CA GLY A 196 -9.49 -0.85 -8.48
C GLY A 196 -10.38 -2.06 -8.24
N PHE A 197 -11.59 -2.02 -8.81
CA PHE A 197 -12.59 -3.08 -8.73
C PHE A 197 -11.98 -4.49 -8.92
N PRO A 198 -12.31 -5.48 -8.06
CA PRO A 198 -13.37 -5.45 -7.05
C PRO A 198 -13.00 -4.83 -5.70
N PHE A 199 -11.81 -4.24 -5.51
CA PHE A 199 -11.37 -3.79 -4.19
C PHE A 199 -12.00 -2.46 -3.73
N THR A 200 -12.32 -2.39 -2.43
CA THR A 200 -12.82 -1.20 -1.75
C THR A 200 -12.23 -1.07 -0.32
N ALA A 201 -12.61 -0.02 0.40
CA ALA A 201 -12.20 0.24 1.78
C ALA A 201 -13.42 0.35 2.71
N GLY A 202 -13.48 -0.46 3.77
CA GLY A 202 -14.56 -0.51 4.76
C GLY A 202 -14.17 0.00 6.15
N GLU A 203 -14.83 -0.50 7.19
CA GLU A 203 -14.55 -0.13 8.58
C GLU A 203 -13.08 -0.42 8.96
N GLY A 204 -12.45 0.49 9.71
CA GLY A 204 -11.03 0.35 10.09
C GLY A 204 -10.02 0.77 9.02
N THR A 205 -10.46 1.49 7.98
CA THR A 205 -9.58 2.18 7.00
C THR A 205 -9.61 3.69 7.19
N LEU A 206 -8.52 4.37 6.80
CA LEU A 206 -8.47 5.82 6.82
C LEU A 206 -9.44 6.41 5.80
N GLU A 207 -9.55 5.80 4.63
CA GLU A 207 -10.39 6.19 3.52
C GLU A 207 -11.87 6.25 3.94
N ASN A 208 -12.35 5.24 4.66
CA ASN A 208 -13.67 5.25 5.29
C ASN A 208 -13.82 6.37 6.34
N GLN A 209 -12.78 6.65 7.14
CA GLN A 209 -12.81 7.75 8.10
C GLN A 209 -12.91 9.11 7.39
N LEU A 210 -12.21 9.29 6.26
CA LEU A 210 -12.26 10.52 5.46
C LEU A 210 -13.62 10.70 4.77
N ILE A 211 -14.23 9.64 4.23
CA ILE A 211 -15.59 9.68 3.67
C ILE A 211 -16.59 10.10 4.76
N THR A 212 -16.50 9.47 5.94
CA THR A 212 -17.35 9.80 7.10
C THR A 212 -17.18 11.26 7.53
N LYS A 213 -15.93 11.75 7.62
CA LYS A 213 -15.63 13.15 8.00
C LYS A 213 -15.96 14.18 6.92
N ALA A 214 -16.06 13.75 5.66
CA ALA A 214 -16.63 14.55 4.58
C ALA A 214 -18.18 14.61 4.63
N GLY A 215 -18.82 13.86 5.54
CA GLY A 215 -20.26 13.77 5.67
C GLY A 215 -20.92 12.80 4.70
N GLY A 216 -20.20 11.78 4.20
CA GLY A 216 -20.76 10.68 3.39
C GLY A 216 -20.96 9.39 4.19
N GLU A 217 -21.84 8.52 3.71
CA GLU A 217 -22.06 7.17 4.24
C GLU A 217 -21.43 6.15 3.28
N ASN A 218 -20.41 5.41 3.73
CA ASN A 218 -19.73 4.42 2.89
C ASN A 218 -20.56 3.14 2.73
N ILE A 219 -20.84 2.72 1.50
CA ILE A 219 -21.62 1.49 1.24
C ILE A 219 -20.87 0.20 1.61
N ALA A 220 -19.56 0.27 1.83
CA ALA A 220 -18.68 -0.85 2.17
C ALA A 220 -18.67 -1.21 3.68
N LEU A 221 -19.60 -0.68 4.49
CA LEU A 221 -19.64 -0.88 5.94
C LEU A 221 -20.29 -2.20 6.40
N GLU A 222 -21.12 -2.85 5.59
CA GLU A 222 -21.84 -4.07 5.99
C GLU A 222 -21.06 -5.38 5.82
N ALA A 223 -19.82 -5.34 5.31
CA ALA A 223 -19.00 -6.52 5.10
C ALA A 223 -18.38 -7.05 6.42
N GLU A 224 -18.43 -8.37 6.65
CA GLU A 224 -17.94 -8.99 7.90
C GLU A 224 -16.41 -8.85 8.09
N ASP A 225 -15.66 -8.61 7.01
CA ASP A 225 -14.18 -8.62 7.01
C ASP A 225 -13.54 -7.27 7.40
N GLY A 226 -14.24 -6.15 7.17
CA GLY A 226 -13.70 -4.80 7.33
C GLY A 226 -12.44 -4.53 6.48
N GLY A 227 -11.67 -3.49 6.83
CA GLY A 227 -10.38 -3.20 6.19
C GLY A 227 -10.48 -2.97 4.68
N TYR A 228 -9.60 -3.61 3.91
CA TYR A 228 -9.64 -3.63 2.45
C TYR A 228 -10.09 -5.00 1.97
N PHE A 229 -11.12 -5.06 1.13
CA PHE A 229 -11.76 -6.31 0.71
C PHE A 229 -12.40 -6.19 -0.68
N GLU A 230 -12.77 -7.32 -1.27
CA GLU A 230 -13.51 -7.38 -2.54
C GLU A 230 -15.01 -7.15 -2.31
N ILE A 231 -15.58 -6.08 -2.86
CA ILE A 231 -17.04 -5.82 -2.78
C ILE A 231 -17.77 -6.57 -3.90
N SER A 232 -18.95 -7.11 -3.60
CA SER A 232 -19.77 -7.78 -4.61
C SER A 232 -20.71 -6.81 -5.33
N GLU A 233 -21.04 -7.12 -6.60
CA GLU A 233 -22.07 -6.39 -7.35
C GLU A 233 -23.43 -6.38 -6.65
N GLU A 234 -23.76 -7.42 -5.86
CA GLU A 234 -25.01 -7.47 -5.09
C GLU A 234 -25.03 -6.42 -3.98
N VAL A 235 -23.91 -6.21 -3.27
CA VAL A 235 -23.80 -5.16 -2.25
C VAL A 235 -23.87 -3.78 -2.88
N ILE A 236 -23.20 -3.56 -4.02
CA ILE A 236 -23.27 -2.29 -4.77
C ILE A 236 -24.71 -2.03 -5.24
N ALA A 237 -25.38 -3.00 -5.86
CA ALA A 237 -26.74 -2.83 -6.37
C ALA A 237 -27.79 -2.69 -5.26
N ALA A 238 -27.59 -3.32 -4.10
CA ALA A 238 -28.47 -3.19 -2.95
C ALA A 238 -28.34 -1.81 -2.27
N ASN A 239 -27.12 -1.25 -2.26
CA ASN A 239 -26.82 0.03 -1.60
C ASN A 239 -26.82 1.24 -2.54
N ASP A 240 -26.76 1.06 -3.87
CA ASP A 240 -26.92 2.09 -4.92
C ASP A 240 -26.20 3.42 -4.60
N PRO A 241 -24.89 3.56 -4.87
CA PRO A 241 -24.15 4.76 -4.50
C PRO A 241 -24.69 6.01 -5.20
N GLU A 242 -24.79 7.10 -4.44
CA GLU A 242 -25.08 8.46 -4.93
C GLU A 242 -23.80 9.20 -5.35
N TRP A 243 -22.64 8.81 -4.80
CA TRP A 243 -21.33 9.27 -5.25
C TRP A 243 -20.36 8.11 -5.45
N ILE A 244 -19.55 8.19 -6.50
CA ILE A 244 -18.41 7.29 -6.73
C ILE A 244 -17.12 8.11 -6.56
N VAL A 245 -16.22 7.64 -5.69
CA VAL A 245 -14.89 8.21 -5.48
C VAL A 245 -13.85 7.27 -6.10
N ILE A 246 -13.10 7.77 -7.08
CA ILE A 246 -12.08 7.04 -7.87
C ILE A 246 -10.73 7.76 -7.81
N SER A 247 -9.64 7.08 -8.12
CA SER A 247 -8.33 7.74 -8.28
C SER A 247 -8.27 8.62 -9.53
N GLU A 248 -7.58 9.77 -9.45
CA GLU A 248 -7.31 10.64 -10.61
C GLU A 248 -6.60 9.86 -11.74
N GLY A 249 -7.26 9.78 -12.90
CA GLY A 249 -6.81 9.01 -14.06
C GLY A 249 -7.37 7.59 -14.18
N SER A 250 -8.18 7.11 -13.23
CA SER A 250 -9.02 5.92 -13.38
C SER A 250 -10.33 6.25 -14.10
N GLU A 251 -11.00 5.22 -14.62
CA GLU A 251 -12.39 5.30 -15.09
C GLU A 251 -13.32 4.59 -14.08
N VAL A 252 -14.62 4.91 -14.08
CA VAL A 252 -15.60 4.15 -13.29
C VAL A 252 -15.66 2.71 -13.83
N PRO A 253 -15.54 1.67 -12.99
CA PRO A 253 -15.55 0.28 -13.45
C PRO A 253 -16.78 -0.07 -14.31
N ASP A 254 -16.57 -0.81 -15.40
CA ASP A 254 -17.65 -1.28 -16.30
C ASP A 254 -18.37 -2.49 -15.70
N VAL A 255 -19.12 -2.20 -14.63
CA VAL A 255 -19.80 -3.15 -13.75
C VAL A 255 -21.27 -2.73 -13.68
N THR A 256 -22.21 -3.65 -13.95
CA THR A 256 -23.63 -3.31 -14.13
C THR A 256 -24.19 -2.54 -12.94
N ALA A 257 -23.86 -2.97 -11.72
CA ALA A 257 -24.29 -2.32 -10.48
C ALA A 257 -23.79 -0.88 -10.30
N LEU A 258 -22.66 -0.50 -10.91
CA LEU A 258 -22.16 0.88 -10.90
C LEU A 258 -22.71 1.68 -12.09
N GLN A 259 -22.75 1.09 -13.28
CA GLN A 259 -23.23 1.76 -14.49
C GLN A 259 -24.74 2.07 -14.44
N GLU A 260 -25.52 1.32 -13.67
CA GLU A 260 -26.95 1.58 -13.38
C GLU A 260 -27.18 2.30 -12.03
N SER A 261 -26.13 2.79 -11.35
CA SER A 261 -26.25 3.50 -10.06
C SER A 261 -26.64 4.97 -10.21
N THR A 262 -27.25 5.52 -9.15
CA THR A 262 -27.58 6.95 -9.04
C THR A 262 -26.36 7.84 -9.34
N ALA A 263 -25.17 7.46 -8.86
CA ALA A 263 -23.94 8.22 -9.09
C ALA A 263 -23.59 8.38 -10.58
N VAL A 264 -23.80 7.35 -11.41
CA VAL A 264 -23.54 7.42 -12.85
C VAL A 264 -24.68 8.10 -13.60
N GLU A 265 -25.94 7.92 -13.17
CA GLU A 265 -27.08 8.62 -13.76
C GLU A 265 -27.03 10.15 -13.56
N GLU A 266 -26.50 10.62 -12.43
CA GLU A 266 -26.44 12.05 -12.06
C GLU A 266 -25.05 12.72 -12.29
N ASP A 267 -24.08 12.03 -12.89
CA ASP A 267 -22.70 12.53 -13.15
C ASP A 267 -21.94 12.89 -11.85
N GLN A 268 -22.20 12.12 -10.78
CA GLN A 268 -21.67 12.29 -9.42
C GLN A 268 -20.42 11.43 -9.18
N ILE A 269 -19.36 11.75 -9.92
CA ILE A 269 -18.05 11.06 -9.86
C ILE A 269 -16.99 12.03 -9.34
N ILE A 270 -16.22 11.61 -8.32
CA ILE A 270 -15.13 12.39 -7.73
C ILE A 270 -13.82 11.66 -7.97
N GLU A 271 -12.95 12.24 -8.80
CA GLU A 271 -11.55 11.87 -8.83
C GLU A 271 -10.80 12.43 -7.61
N VAL A 272 -9.98 11.63 -6.93
CA VAL A 272 -9.08 12.05 -5.85
C VAL A 272 -7.63 11.70 -6.17
N ASN A 273 -6.68 12.56 -5.77
CA ASN A 273 -5.27 12.29 -6.06
C ASN A 273 -4.78 11.10 -5.23
N PRO A 274 -4.30 9.99 -5.84
CA PRO A 274 -3.93 8.77 -5.11
C PRO A 274 -2.76 9.02 -4.14
N ASN A 275 -1.89 9.99 -4.41
CA ASN A 275 -0.79 10.32 -3.51
C ASN A 275 -1.23 11.04 -2.23
N TYR A 276 -2.44 11.59 -2.18
CA TYR A 276 -2.95 12.32 -1.00
C TYR A 276 -3.92 11.48 -0.17
N ILE A 277 -4.66 10.55 -0.80
CA ILE A 277 -5.58 9.67 -0.08
C ILE A 277 -4.87 8.40 0.43
N SER A 278 -4.11 7.69 -0.41
CA SER A 278 -3.53 6.37 -0.08
C SER A 278 -2.15 6.39 0.60
N GLN A 279 -1.52 7.57 0.76
CA GLN A 279 -0.21 7.69 1.42
C GLN A 279 -0.30 8.01 2.93
N HIS A 280 -1.51 8.21 3.46
CA HIS A 280 -1.77 8.37 4.91
C HIS A 280 -0.84 9.40 5.59
N GLY A 281 -0.79 10.62 5.03
CA GLY A 281 -0.05 11.76 5.59
C GLY A 281 -0.91 13.02 5.63
N PRO A 282 -0.37 14.18 6.07
CA PRO A 282 -1.14 15.41 6.30
C PRO A 282 -1.97 15.90 5.11
N ARG A 283 -1.60 15.53 3.88
CA ARG A 283 -2.32 15.96 2.67
C ARG A 283 -3.69 15.32 2.48
N VAL A 284 -4.10 14.38 3.34
CA VAL A 284 -5.46 13.81 3.39
C VAL A 284 -6.56 14.87 3.54
N ILE A 285 -6.23 16.07 4.02
CA ILE A 285 -7.15 17.23 4.03
C ILE A 285 -7.63 17.63 2.63
N ILE A 286 -6.83 17.39 1.59
CA ILE A 286 -7.14 17.76 0.20
C ILE A 286 -8.27 16.88 -0.39
N PRO A 287 -8.18 15.54 -0.39
CA PRO A 287 -9.31 14.69 -0.80
C PRO A 287 -10.51 14.83 0.15
N LEU A 288 -10.30 15.02 1.46
CA LEU A 288 -11.38 15.30 2.41
C LEU A 288 -12.19 16.54 2.02
N GLU A 289 -11.52 17.66 1.76
CA GLU A 289 -12.16 18.92 1.36
C GLU A 289 -12.88 18.77 0.01
N ARG A 290 -12.26 18.07 -0.97
CA ARG A 290 -12.89 17.80 -2.28
C ARG A 290 -14.14 16.91 -2.16
N MET A 291 -14.13 15.91 -1.28
CA MET A 291 -15.31 15.08 -1.00
C MET A 291 -16.40 15.92 -0.32
N ALA A 292 -16.07 16.70 0.71
CA ALA A 292 -17.05 17.54 1.41
C ALA A 292 -17.65 18.63 0.50
N GLU A 293 -16.86 19.21 -0.41
CA GLU A 293 -17.34 20.18 -1.41
C GLU A 293 -18.32 19.56 -2.42
N ALA A 294 -18.11 18.30 -2.78
CA ALA A 294 -18.96 17.56 -3.70
C ALA A 294 -20.25 17.08 -3.02
N PHE A 295 -20.14 16.45 -1.85
CA PHE A 295 -21.27 15.94 -1.08
C PHE A 295 -22.16 17.10 -0.57
N HIS A 296 -21.54 18.14 0.00
CA HIS A 296 -22.22 19.20 0.76
C HIS A 296 -21.83 20.63 0.33
N PRO A 297 -22.03 21.01 -0.96
CA PRO A 297 -21.57 22.28 -1.50
C PRO A 297 -22.16 23.52 -0.79
N GLY A 298 -23.37 23.40 -0.21
CA GLY A 298 -24.00 24.47 0.56
C GLY A 298 -23.34 24.74 1.92
N ALA A 299 -22.97 23.66 2.62
CA ALA A 299 -22.23 23.74 3.89
C ALA A 299 -20.82 24.28 3.66
N MET A 300 -20.10 23.72 2.68
CA MET A 300 -18.73 24.12 2.37
C MET A 300 -18.63 25.58 1.90
N ALA A 301 -19.54 26.06 1.05
CA ALA A 301 -19.59 27.48 0.68
C ALA A 301 -19.81 28.43 1.89
N SER A 302 -20.48 27.94 2.94
CA SER A 302 -20.71 28.68 4.19
C SER A 302 -19.48 28.67 5.11
N LEU A 303 -18.76 27.56 5.16
CA LEU A 303 -17.45 27.46 5.81
C LEU A 303 -16.43 28.40 5.15
N ASP A 304 -16.38 28.40 3.82
CA ASP A 304 -15.46 29.22 3.04
C ASP A 304 -15.71 30.73 3.23
N ALA A 305 -16.99 31.13 3.23
CA ALA A 305 -17.38 32.48 3.60
C ALA A 305 -16.90 32.83 5.03
N THR A 306 -16.98 31.90 5.97
CA THR A 306 -16.52 32.08 7.35
C THR A 306 -15.00 32.20 7.45
N ARG A 307 -14.24 31.33 6.76
CA ARG A 307 -12.77 31.39 6.65
C ARG A 307 -12.31 32.71 6.05
N LEU A 308 -12.96 33.20 5.01
CA LEU A 308 -12.68 34.52 4.40
C LEU A 308 -12.92 35.69 5.37
N HIS A 309 -13.96 35.63 6.21
CA HIS A 309 -14.20 36.64 7.25
C HIS A 309 -13.26 36.52 8.46
N ARG A 310 -12.79 35.30 8.79
CA ARG A 310 -11.82 35.04 9.87
C ARG A 310 -10.43 35.60 9.58
N ARG A 311 -10.00 35.67 8.30
CA ARG A 311 -8.67 36.17 7.91
C ARG A 311 -8.44 37.60 8.42
N PRO A 312 -7.55 37.82 9.42
CA PRO A 312 -7.07 39.17 9.72
C PRO A 312 -6.29 39.67 8.50
N HIS A 313 -6.13 40.99 8.35
CA HIS A 313 -5.22 41.56 7.35
C HIS A 313 -3.74 41.20 7.67
N ARG A 314 -3.34 39.93 7.43
CA ARG A 314 -1.95 39.47 7.56
C ARG A 314 -1.10 40.22 6.52
N ARG A 315 0.06 40.66 6.98
CA ARG A 315 0.93 41.62 6.28
C ARG A 315 1.43 41.01 4.97
N ARG A 316 1.59 41.87 3.95
CA ARG A 316 2.30 41.54 2.71
C ARG A 316 3.62 40.82 3.05
N ARG A 317 3.84 39.61 2.49
CA ARG A 317 5.15 38.95 2.46
C ARG A 317 6.21 40.00 2.03
N PRO A 318 7.35 40.13 2.74
CA PRO A 318 8.40 41.05 2.31
C PRO A 318 8.89 40.63 0.91
N PRO A 319 9.26 41.58 0.04
CA PRO A 319 9.67 41.24 -1.32
C PRO A 319 10.93 40.36 -1.29
N ARG A 320 10.89 39.21 -1.99
CA ARG A 320 12.04 38.32 -2.22
C ARG A 320 13.26 39.16 -2.60
N THR A 321 14.25 39.24 -1.72
CA THR A 321 15.47 39.98 -2.03
C THR A 321 16.26 39.21 -3.06
N THR A 322 16.29 39.73 -4.30
CA THR A 322 17.06 39.14 -5.40
C THR A 322 18.55 39.34 -5.17
N ARG A 323 19.13 38.52 -4.28
CA ARG A 323 20.58 38.46 -4.03
C ARG A 323 21.26 37.88 -5.26
N ARG A 324 21.54 38.75 -6.24
CA ARG A 324 22.32 38.45 -7.47
C ARG A 324 23.54 37.60 -7.11
N ARG A 325 23.49 36.28 -7.36
CA ARG A 325 24.67 35.41 -7.34
C ARG A 325 25.65 35.96 -8.37
N ARG A 326 26.78 36.50 -7.90
CA ARG A 326 27.89 36.94 -8.78
C ARG A 326 28.46 35.69 -9.46
N ARG A 327 28.40 35.63 -10.79
CA ARG A 327 29.08 34.57 -11.57
C ARG A 327 30.55 34.45 -11.14
N PRO A 328 31.05 33.24 -10.82
CA PRO A 328 32.48 33.02 -10.67
C PRO A 328 33.19 33.28 -12.00
N ARG A 329 34.37 33.90 -11.94
CA ARG A 329 35.21 34.11 -13.14
C ARG A 329 35.73 32.76 -13.66
N SER A 330 35.71 32.60 -14.98
CA SER A 330 36.29 31.45 -15.67
C SER A 330 37.78 31.27 -15.36
N ARG A 331 38.16 30.08 -14.87
CA ARG A 331 39.55 29.61 -14.86
C ARG A 331 39.92 29.01 -16.23
N PRO A 332 41.17 29.14 -16.69
CA PRO A 332 41.55 28.77 -18.06
C PRO A 332 41.65 27.26 -18.26
N ARG A 333 41.17 26.77 -19.42
CA ARG A 333 41.26 25.38 -19.86
C ARG A 333 42.70 24.87 -19.86
N ARG A 334 43.02 23.89 -18.99
CA ARG A 334 44.21 23.05 -19.17
C ARG A 334 43.95 22.05 -20.31
N ARG A 335 44.81 22.07 -21.34
CA ARG A 335 44.84 21.01 -22.37
C ARG A 335 45.20 19.68 -21.72
N ARG A 336 44.27 18.72 -21.67
CA ARG A 336 44.62 17.29 -21.56
C ARG A 336 44.73 16.68 -22.96
N ARG A 337 45.68 15.75 -23.13
CA ARG A 337 46.01 15.10 -24.41
C ARG A 337 44.99 13.99 -24.71
N ARG A 338 44.73 13.74 -26.00
CA ARG A 338 43.98 12.56 -26.45
C ARG A 338 44.74 11.27 -26.06
N PRO A 339 44.06 10.21 -25.58
CA PRO A 339 44.58 8.85 -25.65
C PRO A 339 44.53 8.35 -27.10
N THR A 340 45.51 7.52 -27.46
CA THR A 340 45.59 6.85 -28.76
C THR A 340 44.70 5.60 -28.74
N ILE A 341 43.93 5.35 -29.80
CA ILE A 341 43.19 4.10 -30.00
C ILE A 341 44.21 2.97 -30.21
N LEU A 342 44.17 1.94 -29.38
CA LEU A 342 44.86 0.68 -29.61
C LEU A 342 43.83 -0.41 -29.94
N THR A 343 43.85 -0.85 -31.19
CA THR A 343 43.10 -2.02 -31.65
C THR A 343 43.70 -3.29 -31.04
N GLY A 344 42.93 -3.99 -30.21
CA GLY A 344 43.32 -5.26 -29.60
C GLY A 344 42.20 -6.27 -29.68
N THR A 345 42.17 -7.08 -30.74
CA THR A 345 41.29 -8.25 -30.84
C THR A 345 41.70 -9.30 -29.81
N ARG A 346 40.81 -9.63 -28.86
CA ARG A 346 40.88 -10.86 -28.07
C ARG A 346 39.51 -11.52 -27.99
N THR A 347 39.40 -12.64 -28.68
CA THR A 347 38.40 -13.67 -28.44
C THR A 347 38.66 -14.26 -27.05
N THR A 348 37.63 -14.31 -26.19
CA THR A 348 37.67 -15.11 -24.96
C THR A 348 36.42 -15.96 -24.89
N THR A 349 36.62 -17.27 -24.85
CA THR A 349 35.59 -18.30 -24.77
C THR A 349 34.85 -18.22 -23.44
N VAL A 350 33.52 -18.27 -23.45
CA VAL A 350 32.73 -18.52 -22.23
C VAL A 350 32.96 -19.98 -21.82
N GLN A 351 33.52 -20.20 -20.65
CA GLN A 351 33.72 -21.53 -20.08
C GLN A 351 32.80 -21.68 -18.87
N ALA A 352 31.89 -22.65 -18.93
CA ALA A 352 30.82 -22.81 -17.96
C ALA A 352 31.34 -23.07 -16.54
N LEU A 353 30.75 -22.38 -15.57
CA LEU A 353 30.83 -22.75 -14.15
C LEU A 353 29.81 -23.87 -13.89
N GLN A 354 30.32 -25.07 -13.65
CA GLN A 354 29.58 -26.12 -12.97
C GLN A 354 29.93 -26.09 -11.47
N SER A 355 29.05 -26.71 -10.66
CA SER A 355 29.08 -26.85 -9.19
C SER A 355 28.80 -25.57 -8.36
N ALA A 356 27.54 -25.45 -7.93
CA ALA A 356 27.20 -24.93 -6.61
C ALA A 356 26.87 -26.13 -5.70
N GLU A 357 27.40 -26.13 -4.47
CA GLU A 357 27.02 -27.10 -3.43
C GLU A 357 25.82 -26.54 -2.62
N PRO A 358 24.93 -27.39 -2.06
CA PRO A 358 23.78 -26.93 -1.28
C PRO A 358 24.18 -26.36 0.10
N TRP A 359 23.28 -25.54 0.65
CA TRP A 359 23.53 -24.69 1.82
C TRP A 359 23.73 -25.44 3.15
N PRO A 360 24.40 -24.85 4.17
CA PRO A 360 24.65 -25.51 5.45
C PRO A 360 23.39 -25.66 6.32
N ARG A 361 23.23 -26.84 6.95
CA ARG A 361 22.10 -27.22 7.82
C ARG A 361 21.94 -26.44 9.14
N SER A 362 22.66 -25.34 9.36
CA SER A 362 22.61 -24.56 10.61
C SER A 362 21.50 -23.49 10.64
N TRP A 363 20.73 -23.35 9.56
CA TRP A 363 19.69 -22.33 9.40
C TRP A 363 18.25 -22.85 9.60
N GLN A 364 18.06 -24.12 10.00
CA GLN A 364 16.75 -24.78 10.06
C GLN A 364 16.06 -24.77 11.44
N SER A 365 16.42 -23.84 12.34
CA SER A 365 15.70 -23.69 13.61
C SER A 365 15.92 -22.32 14.24
N HIS A 366 14.85 -21.50 14.33
CA HIS A 366 14.45 -20.73 15.54
C HIS A 366 13.27 -19.74 15.33
N PHE A 367 12.15 -20.20 14.76
CA PHE A 367 10.79 -19.64 14.92
C PHE A 367 9.83 -20.85 14.76
N TRP A 368 8.73 -21.07 15.50
CA TRP A 368 7.95 -20.19 16.38
C TRP A 368 7.58 -20.83 17.75
N ARG A 369 6.91 -20.06 18.61
CA ARG A 369 6.08 -20.55 19.74
C ARG A 369 4.89 -19.62 19.96
N ALA A 370 3.66 -20.10 19.72
CA ALA A 370 2.46 -19.37 20.08
C ALA A 370 2.17 -19.43 21.61
N PRO A 371 1.65 -18.35 22.24
CA PRO A 371 1.29 -18.34 23.66
C PRO A 371 -0.11 -18.89 23.90
N GLY A 372 -0.25 -19.87 24.81
CA GLY A 372 -1.54 -20.44 25.19
C GLY A 372 -2.26 -19.68 26.31
N GLY A 373 -3.57 -19.49 26.16
CA GLY A 373 -4.51 -19.01 27.18
C GLY A 373 -5.82 -19.81 27.16
N PRO A 374 -6.50 -20.03 28.30
CA PRO A 374 -7.44 -21.15 28.43
C PRO A 374 -8.87 -20.85 27.96
N ALA A 375 -9.46 -21.81 27.24
CA ALA A 375 -10.89 -21.85 26.97
C ALA A 375 -11.67 -22.40 28.18
N ASP A 376 -12.77 -21.73 28.55
CA ASP A 376 -13.76 -22.25 29.51
C ASP A 376 -15.18 -21.93 28.99
N GLY A 377 -16.12 -22.87 29.09
CA GLY A 377 -17.54 -22.62 28.75
C GLY A 377 -18.16 -23.38 27.56
N ALA A 378 -17.82 -24.65 27.32
CA ALA A 378 -18.54 -25.46 26.31
C ALA A 378 -20.04 -25.65 26.65
N ARG A 379 -20.96 -25.16 25.80
CA ARG A 379 -22.39 -25.53 25.83
C ARG A 379 -22.78 -26.34 24.58
N ARG A 380 -23.12 -27.61 24.81
CA ARG A 380 -23.71 -28.51 23.79
C ARG A 380 -25.06 -27.99 23.30
N VAL A 381 -25.22 -27.88 21.98
CA VAL A 381 -26.53 -27.92 21.32
C VAL A 381 -26.71 -29.31 20.70
N THR A 382 -27.78 -30.00 21.08
CA THR A 382 -28.10 -31.35 20.60
C THR A 382 -28.92 -31.33 19.31
N ARG A 383 -28.61 -32.23 18.37
CA ARG A 383 -29.39 -32.48 17.14
C ARG A 383 -30.89 -32.58 17.41
N GLY A 384 -31.67 -31.65 16.82
CA GLY A 384 -33.11 -31.78 16.65
C GLY A 384 -33.42 -32.18 15.21
N SER A 385 -33.96 -33.37 14.99
CA SER A 385 -34.43 -33.82 13.68
C SER A 385 -35.80 -33.21 13.36
N MET A 386 -35.93 -32.51 12.22
CA MET A 386 -37.21 -32.01 11.74
C MET A 386 -37.44 -32.51 10.32
N GLN A 387 -38.39 -33.43 10.15
CA GLN A 387 -38.84 -33.89 8.84
C GLN A 387 -40.01 -33.02 8.38
N CYS A 388 -39.85 -32.37 7.23
CA CYS A 388 -40.96 -31.83 6.45
C CYS A 388 -41.04 -32.60 5.12
N GLN A 389 -42.27 -32.83 4.66
CA GLN A 389 -42.56 -33.56 3.42
C GLN A 389 -42.69 -32.59 2.23
N ASP A 390 -42.57 -33.16 1.03
CA ASP A 390 -43.02 -32.60 -0.25
C ASP A 390 -42.25 -31.40 -0.86
N GLY A 391 -41.05 -31.69 -1.35
CA GLY A 391 -40.90 -31.86 -2.80
C GLY A 391 -40.76 -30.63 -3.72
N ALA A 392 -39.59 -29.98 -3.70
CA ALA A 392 -38.84 -29.62 -4.92
C ALA A 392 -37.44 -29.09 -4.55
N TYR A 393 -36.40 -29.93 -4.70
CA TYR A 393 -35.02 -29.46 -4.64
C TYR A 393 -34.45 -29.41 -6.05
N LEU A 394 -34.11 -28.19 -6.50
CA LEU A 394 -33.11 -28.01 -7.53
C LEU A 394 -31.77 -28.37 -6.88
N VAL A 395 -31.22 -29.53 -7.23
CA VAL A 395 -29.86 -29.91 -6.82
C VAL A 395 -28.90 -29.10 -7.67
N LEU A 396 -28.63 -27.86 -7.25
CA LEU A 396 -27.40 -27.19 -7.64
C LEU A 396 -26.23 -28.06 -7.13
N PRO A 397 -25.24 -28.37 -7.97
CA PRO A 397 -24.05 -29.04 -7.50
C PRO A 397 -23.22 -28.05 -6.69
N PHE A 398 -23.52 -27.92 -5.39
CA PHE A 398 -22.50 -27.51 -4.43
C PHE A 398 -21.35 -28.52 -4.57
N ARG A 399 -20.29 -28.14 -5.29
CA ARG A 399 -18.96 -28.66 -4.99
C ARG A 399 -18.72 -28.32 -3.53
N VAL A 400 -18.72 -29.33 -2.67
CA VAL A 400 -17.96 -29.21 -1.43
C VAL A 400 -16.52 -29.12 -1.90
N ALA A 401 -15.94 -27.92 -1.84
CA ALA A 401 -14.53 -27.71 -2.16
C ALA A 401 -13.73 -28.70 -1.29
N ARG A 402 -13.01 -29.61 -1.95
CA ARG A 402 -11.97 -30.38 -1.28
C ARG A 402 -10.76 -29.48 -1.30
N MET A 403 -10.59 -28.76 -0.19
CA MET A 403 -9.44 -27.89 -0.01
C MET A 403 -8.18 -28.75 -0.01
N HIS A 404 -7.43 -28.73 -1.11
CA HIS A 404 -6.25 -29.56 -1.26
C HIS A 404 -5.15 -29.05 -0.32
N THR A 405 -5.03 -29.69 0.83
CA THR A 405 -3.92 -29.50 1.77
C THR A 405 -2.69 -30.28 1.32
N PHE A 406 -1.51 -29.99 1.89
CA PHE A 406 -0.28 -30.71 1.58
C PHE A 406 -0.44 -32.24 1.75
N GLU A 407 -1.12 -32.68 2.80
CA GLU A 407 -1.37 -34.10 3.06
C GLU A 407 -2.26 -34.74 1.96
N GLU A 408 -3.26 -34.03 1.43
CA GLU A 408 -4.17 -34.51 0.38
C GLU A 408 -3.56 -34.54 -1.04
N VAL A 409 -2.54 -33.72 -1.32
CA VAL A 409 -1.82 -33.75 -2.61
C VAL A 409 -1.24 -35.14 -2.90
N THR A 410 -1.51 -35.69 -4.09
CA THR A 410 -1.02 -37.01 -4.51
C THR A 410 0.13 -36.87 -5.52
N PRO A 411 1.39 -37.19 -5.17
CA PRO A 411 2.50 -37.21 -6.12
C PRO A 411 2.25 -38.14 -7.32
N GLY A 412 2.51 -37.63 -8.53
CA GLY A 412 2.22 -38.28 -9.81
C GLY A 412 0.79 -38.07 -10.32
N GLU A 413 -0.05 -37.31 -9.63
CA GLU A 413 -1.36 -36.90 -10.16
C GLU A 413 -1.20 -35.86 -11.28
N THR A 414 -1.97 -36.03 -12.36
CA THR A 414 -2.00 -35.11 -13.49
C THR A 414 -3.44 -34.67 -13.75
N LEU A 415 -3.63 -33.35 -13.84
CA LEU A 415 -4.90 -32.67 -14.03
C LEU A 415 -4.83 -31.89 -15.35
N GLU A 416 -5.89 -31.93 -16.14
CA GLU A 416 -6.04 -31.11 -17.36
C GLU A 416 -7.31 -30.25 -17.24
N PHE A 417 -7.17 -28.93 -17.40
CA PHE A 417 -8.24 -27.95 -17.21
C PHE A 417 -7.93 -26.64 -17.95
N GLY A 418 -8.84 -25.65 -17.85
CA GLY A 418 -8.71 -24.37 -18.53
C GLY A 418 -9.16 -24.41 -19.99
N SER A 419 -9.61 -23.26 -20.48
CA SER A 419 -9.97 -23.02 -21.87
C SER A 419 -9.95 -21.50 -22.09
N TYR A 420 -8.85 -20.99 -22.63
CA TYR A 420 -8.61 -19.55 -22.78
C TYR A 420 -8.40 -19.22 -24.25
N GLU A 421 -9.31 -18.46 -24.86
CA GLU A 421 -9.19 -18.00 -26.26
C GLU A 421 -8.33 -16.74 -26.31
N VAL A 422 -7.21 -16.78 -27.02
CA VAL A 422 -6.25 -15.67 -27.11
C VAL A 422 -6.58 -14.78 -28.29
N THR A 423 -6.96 -13.53 -28.03
CA THR A 423 -7.30 -12.53 -29.04
C THR A 423 -6.06 -11.77 -29.55
N ARG A 424 -6.22 -10.95 -30.59
CA ARG A 424 -5.11 -10.12 -31.10
C ARG A 424 -4.93 -8.86 -30.24
N GLU A 425 -6.05 -8.38 -29.72
CA GLU A 425 -6.22 -7.15 -28.99
C GLU A 425 -5.48 -7.22 -27.65
N GLU A 426 -5.75 -8.25 -26.84
CA GLU A 426 -5.03 -8.50 -25.58
C GLU A 426 -3.52 -8.73 -25.76
N ILE A 427 -3.09 -9.33 -26.87
CA ILE A 427 -1.66 -9.55 -27.17
C ILE A 427 -0.95 -8.21 -27.32
N ILE A 428 -1.62 -7.23 -27.93
CA ILE A 428 -1.07 -5.89 -28.12
C ILE A 428 -1.17 -5.08 -26.83
N GLU A 429 -2.31 -5.12 -26.13
CA GLU A 429 -2.53 -4.44 -24.86
C GLU A 429 -1.48 -4.85 -23.80
N PHE A 430 -1.28 -6.16 -23.58
CA PHE A 430 -0.23 -6.66 -22.70
C PHE A 430 1.16 -6.23 -23.16
N ALA A 431 1.42 -6.23 -24.47
CA ALA A 431 2.71 -5.83 -25.02
C ALA A 431 2.99 -4.33 -24.84
N GLU A 432 2.00 -3.46 -25.07
CA GLU A 432 2.11 -2.01 -24.84
C GLU A 432 2.46 -1.70 -23.38
N GLN A 433 1.90 -2.46 -22.44
CA GLN A 433 2.10 -2.28 -21.01
C GLN A 433 3.40 -2.92 -20.46
N TYR A 434 3.75 -4.14 -20.89
CA TYR A 434 4.76 -4.97 -20.22
C TYR A 434 5.91 -5.48 -21.11
N ASP A 435 5.70 -5.65 -22.41
CA ASP A 435 6.73 -6.19 -23.32
C ASP A 435 6.64 -5.57 -24.73
N PRO A 436 6.97 -4.27 -24.89
CA PRO A 436 6.71 -3.49 -26.11
C PRO A 436 7.73 -3.77 -27.23
N GLN A 437 8.09 -5.04 -27.41
CA GLN A 437 8.90 -5.48 -28.54
C GLN A 437 8.08 -5.48 -29.83
N SER A 438 8.69 -5.05 -30.93
CA SER A 438 8.02 -4.72 -32.19
C SER A 438 7.21 -5.88 -32.81
N PHE A 439 7.58 -7.13 -32.51
CA PHE A 439 6.89 -8.33 -33.00
C PHE A 439 5.69 -8.77 -32.14
N HIS A 440 5.50 -8.18 -30.97
CA HIS A 440 4.26 -8.30 -30.18
C HIS A 440 3.24 -7.22 -30.58
N LEU A 441 3.72 -6.00 -30.84
CA LEU A 441 2.88 -4.86 -31.29
C LEU A 441 2.42 -4.97 -32.76
N GLY A 442 3.17 -5.69 -33.61
CA GLY A 442 2.85 -5.89 -35.03
C GLY A 442 3.50 -4.88 -35.99
N ASP A 443 4.39 -4.04 -35.48
CA ASP A 443 5.13 -3.03 -36.26
C ASP A 443 6.45 -3.56 -36.86
N ASP A 444 6.83 -4.80 -36.57
CA ASP A 444 8.08 -5.39 -37.06
C ASP A 444 7.98 -6.05 -38.44
N HIS A 445 8.39 -5.32 -39.48
CA HIS A 445 8.50 -5.84 -40.85
C HIS A 445 9.68 -6.81 -41.07
N HIS A 446 10.43 -7.16 -40.03
CA HIS A 446 11.58 -8.09 -40.04
C HIS A 446 11.42 -9.27 -39.07
N ALA A 447 10.30 -9.36 -38.36
CA ALA A 447 9.97 -10.51 -37.53
C ALA A 447 9.94 -11.81 -38.36
N PRO A 448 10.36 -12.94 -37.79
CA PRO A 448 10.26 -14.25 -38.45
C PRO A 448 8.84 -14.85 -38.42
N TYR A 449 7.84 -14.10 -37.93
CA TYR A 449 6.47 -14.53 -37.68
C TYR A 449 5.50 -13.85 -38.67
N GLU A 450 4.49 -14.59 -39.14
CA GLU A 450 3.50 -14.07 -40.12
C GLU A 450 2.36 -13.26 -39.47
N THR A 451 2.29 -13.25 -38.15
CA THR A 451 1.33 -12.52 -37.30
C THR A 451 2.04 -12.02 -36.03
N VAL A 452 1.39 -11.14 -35.28
CA VAL A 452 1.79 -10.89 -33.88
C VAL A 452 1.74 -12.19 -33.09
N ILE A 453 2.66 -12.33 -32.15
CA ILE A 453 2.72 -13.44 -31.19
C ILE A 453 2.58 -12.86 -29.78
N ALA A 454 2.03 -13.63 -28.84
CA ALA A 454 2.00 -13.22 -27.43
C ALA A 454 3.44 -13.12 -26.87
N SER A 455 3.65 -12.24 -25.89
CA SER A 455 4.84 -12.32 -25.05
C SER A 455 4.88 -13.67 -24.32
N GLY A 456 6.08 -14.19 -24.05
CA GLY A 456 6.23 -15.34 -23.16
C GLY A 456 5.62 -15.06 -21.79
N TRP A 457 5.82 -13.84 -21.27
CA TRP A 457 5.24 -13.40 -20.01
C TRP A 457 3.72 -13.27 -20.07
N HIS A 458 3.16 -12.86 -21.20
CA HIS A 458 1.71 -12.90 -21.40
C HIS A 458 1.19 -14.34 -21.35
N THR A 459 1.89 -15.27 -22.00
CA THR A 459 1.56 -16.69 -21.98
C THR A 459 1.63 -17.27 -20.56
N ALA A 460 2.61 -16.84 -19.76
CA ALA A 460 2.70 -17.20 -18.34
C ALA A 460 1.53 -16.62 -17.51
N ALA A 461 1.11 -15.38 -17.75
CA ALA A 461 -0.03 -14.76 -17.08
C ALA A 461 -1.36 -15.49 -17.39
N MET A 462 -1.62 -15.77 -18.68
CA MET A 462 -2.78 -16.59 -19.10
C MET A 462 -2.75 -17.99 -18.47
N THR A 463 -1.57 -18.60 -18.38
CA THR A 463 -1.37 -19.89 -17.70
C THR A 463 -1.68 -19.80 -16.22
N MET A 464 -1.26 -18.74 -15.54
CA MET A 464 -1.55 -18.52 -14.12
C MET A 464 -3.05 -18.32 -13.85
N ARG A 465 -3.76 -17.57 -14.70
CA ARG A 465 -5.23 -17.44 -14.62
C ARG A 465 -5.90 -18.81 -14.67
N MET A 466 -5.54 -19.64 -15.66
CA MET A 466 -6.07 -21.00 -15.78
C MET A 466 -5.69 -21.94 -14.61
N LEU A 467 -4.50 -21.77 -14.02
CA LEU A 467 -4.12 -22.48 -12.79
C LEU A 467 -4.97 -22.07 -11.59
N VAL A 468 -5.26 -20.77 -11.43
CA VAL A 468 -6.16 -20.26 -10.39
C VAL A 468 -7.56 -20.85 -10.54
N ASP A 469 -8.15 -20.73 -11.73
CA ASP A 469 -9.51 -21.21 -12.01
C ASP A 469 -9.66 -22.73 -11.94
N GLY A 470 -8.63 -23.47 -12.37
CA GLY A 470 -8.69 -24.93 -12.51
C GLY A 470 -8.24 -25.72 -11.30
N TYR A 471 -7.46 -25.11 -10.39
CA TYR A 471 -6.84 -25.84 -9.29
C TYR A 471 -6.54 -25.01 -8.03
N LEU A 472 -5.90 -23.84 -8.14
CA LEU A 472 -5.38 -23.14 -6.94
C LEU A 472 -6.50 -22.55 -6.06
N VAL A 473 -7.67 -22.22 -6.62
CA VAL A 473 -8.85 -21.80 -5.85
C VAL A 473 -9.39 -22.91 -4.92
N ASP A 474 -9.16 -24.18 -5.28
CA ASP A 474 -9.55 -25.37 -4.50
C ASP A 474 -8.36 -25.89 -3.64
N ALA A 475 -7.25 -25.13 -3.47
CA ALA A 475 -6.03 -25.60 -2.79
C ALA A 475 -5.50 -24.62 -1.72
N GLU A 476 -5.04 -25.14 -0.57
CA GLU A 476 -4.49 -24.31 0.53
C GLU A 476 -3.04 -23.89 0.25
N THR A 477 -2.81 -23.20 -0.87
CA THR A 477 -1.47 -22.76 -1.27
C THR A 477 -1.04 -21.49 -0.54
N LEU A 478 0.22 -21.45 -0.11
CA LEU A 478 0.82 -20.36 0.66
C LEU A 478 1.91 -19.65 -0.15
N GLY A 479 1.65 -19.51 -1.46
CA GLY A 479 2.57 -18.92 -2.43
C GLY A 479 3.63 -19.89 -2.97
N SER A 480 4.61 -19.33 -3.68
CA SER A 480 5.70 -20.06 -4.35
C SER A 480 7.05 -19.40 -4.03
N PRO A 481 8.10 -20.16 -3.65
CA PRO A 481 9.48 -19.65 -3.59
C PRO A 481 10.13 -19.50 -4.98
N GLY A 482 9.34 -19.55 -6.06
CA GLY A 482 9.77 -19.37 -7.44
C GLY A 482 9.90 -20.66 -8.25
N LEU A 483 10.19 -20.48 -9.53
CA LEU A 483 10.33 -21.54 -10.53
C LEU A 483 11.76 -22.12 -10.54
N ASP A 484 11.88 -23.44 -10.74
CA ASP A 484 13.14 -24.11 -11.08
C ASP A 484 13.40 -24.09 -12.60
N GLY A 485 12.35 -23.91 -13.42
CA GLY A 485 12.46 -23.79 -14.87
C GLY A 485 11.24 -23.13 -15.53
N LEU A 486 11.49 -22.46 -16.66
CA LEU A 486 10.49 -21.77 -17.48
C LEU A 486 10.97 -21.80 -18.94
N GLU A 487 10.17 -22.38 -19.84
CA GLU A 487 10.52 -22.54 -21.26
C GLU A 487 9.36 -22.13 -22.19
N TRP A 488 9.64 -21.18 -23.08
CA TRP A 488 8.78 -20.85 -24.22
C TRP A 488 9.01 -21.87 -25.33
N ARG A 489 8.15 -22.91 -25.38
CA ARG A 489 8.27 -24.04 -26.31
C ARG A 489 7.85 -23.65 -27.73
N ARG A 490 6.82 -22.80 -27.86
CA ARG A 490 6.29 -22.25 -29.13
C ARG A 490 5.71 -20.85 -28.91
N PRO A 491 5.67 -19.99 -29.94
CA PRO A 491 4.88 -18.76 -29.87
C PRO A 491 3.38 -19.08 -29.81
N VAL A 492 2.64 -18.33 -29.00
CA VAL A 492 1.17 -18.28 -29.02
C VAL A 492 0.73 -17.18 -29.98
N THR A 493 -0.36 -17.40 -30.71
CA THR A 493 -0.89 -16.54 -31.76
C THR A 493 -2.38 -16.21 -31.56
N PRO A 494 -2.88 -15.10 -32.14
CA PRO A 494 -4.31 -14.79 -32.11
C PRO A 494 -5.15 -15.94 -32.69
N GLY A 495 -6.18 -16.36 -31.96
CA GLY A 495 -7.05 -17.48 -32.28
C GLY A 495 -6.62 -18.82 -31.69
N ASP A 496 -5.48 -18.91 -31.00
CA ASP A 496 -5.15 -20.09 -30.17
C ASP A 496 -6.16 -20.22 -29.01
N THR A 497 -6.62 -21.43 -28.75
CA THR A 497 -7.27 -21.77 -27.48
C THR A 497 -6.29 -22.53 -26.60
N LEU A 498 -5.99 -22.00 -25.43
CA LEU A 498 -5.05 -22.59 -24.47
C LEU A 498 -5.76 -23.39 -23.39
N SER A 499 -5.12 -24.44 -22.91
CA SER A 499 -5.44 -25.18 -21.68
C SER A 499 -4.17 -25.49 -20.89
N VAL A 500 -4.32 -25.94 -19.65
CA VAL A 500 -3.22 -26.28 -18.74
C VAL A 500 -3.29 -27.76 -18.36
N ARG A 501 -2.12 -28.40 -18.41
CA ARG A 501 -1.84 -29.67 -17.74
C ARG A 501 -0.94 -29.40 -16.54
N LEU A 502 -1.43 -29.72 -15.35
CA LEU A 502 -0.68 -29.65 -14.09
C LEU A 502 -0.35 -31.07 -13.61
N THR A 503 0.93 -31.38 -13.43
CA THR A 503 1.40 -32.63 -12.80
C THR A 503 2.01 -32.32 -11.45
N LEU A 504 1.40 -32.88 -10.39
CA LEU A 504 1.86 -32.75 -9.01
C LEU A 504 3.03 -33.72 -8.79
N GLY A 505 4.21 -33.19 -8.55
CA GLY A 505 5.47 -33.92 -8.46
C GLY A 505 5.81 -34.38 -7.04
N GLU A 506 7.11 -34.39 -6.72
CA GLU A 506 7.59 -34.72 -5.37
C GLU A 506 7.08 -33.72 -4.34
N LYS A 507 6.71 -34.22 -3.15
CA LYS A 507 6.30 -33.40 -2.00
C LYS A 507 7.20 -33.63 -0.80
N GLU A 508 7.66 -32.55 -0.17
CA GLU A 508 8.52 -32.55 1.00
C GLU A 508 7.94 -31.66 2.11
N VAL A 509 8.14 -32.05 3.37
CA VAL A 509 7.76 -31.18 4.50
C VAL A 509 8.78 -30.05 4.58
N TRP A 510 8.31 -28.81 4.54
CA TRP A 510 9.14 -27.62 4.60
C TRP A 510 9.37 -27.19 6.05
N ASP A 511 8.29 -27.12 6.83
CA ASP A 511 8.30 -26.88 8.28
C ASP A 511 7.08 -27.52 8.99
N GLU A 512 6.77 -27.09 10.21
CA GLU A 512 5.68 -27.65 11.01
C GLU A 512 4.30 -27.42 10.38
N ASP A 513 4.07 -26.24 9.79
CA ASP A 513 2.79 -25.80 9.24
C ASP A 513 2.73 -25.90 7.70
N ARG A 514 3.87 -26.07 7.02
CA ARG A 514 3.98 -25.97 5.55
C ARG A 514 4.73 -27.11 4.90
N GLY A 515 4.27 -27.49 3.71
CA GLY A 515 4.92 -28.49 2.87
C GLY A 515 5.07 -27.97 1.44
N MET A 516 6.18 -28.34 0.80
CA MET A 516 6.50 -27.96 -0.57
C MET A 516 6.08 -29.07 -1.53
N VAL A 517 5.44 -28.69 -2.63
CA VAL A 517 5.09 -29.59 -3.74
C VAL A 517 5.74 -29.06 -5.01
N LYS A 518 6.49 -29.89 -5.72
CA LYS A 518 6.92 -29.60 -7.09
C LYS A 518 5.73 -29.71 -8.04
N GLN A 519 5.61 -28.82 -9.00
CA GLN A 519 4.51 -28.76 -9.96
C GLN A 519 5.10 -28.59 -11.36
N GLU A 520 4.95 -29.62 -12.21
CA GLU A 520 5.26 -29.52 -13.63
C GLU A 520 4.00 -29.04 -14.37
N ILE A 521 4.09 -27.91 -15.05
CA ILE A 521 2.96 -27.22 -15.68
C ILE A 521 3.26 -27.09 -17.17
N GLU A 522 2.35 -27.61 -18.00
CA GLU A 522 2.38 -27.46 -19.46
C GLU A 522 1.15 -26.66 -19.93
N THR A 523 1.37 -25.58 -20.66
CA THR A 523 0.30 -24.89 -21.39
C THR A 523 0.25 -25.42 -22.81
N ILE A 524 -0.95 -25.76 -23.27
CA ILE A 524 -1.20 -26.55 -24.47
C ILE A 524 -2.17 -25.77 -25.36
N ASN A 525 -1.92 -25.67 -26.66
CA ASN A 525 -2.83 -25.03 -27.60
C ASN A 525 -3.89 -25.99 -28.19
N GLY A 526 -4.79 -25.47 -29.02
CA GLY A 526 -5.88 -26.24 -29.64
C GLY A 526 -5.43 -27.40 -30.54
N ASP A 527 -4.19 -27.39 -31.04
CA ASP A 527 -3.58 -28.49 -31.79
C ASP A 527 -2.96 -29.58 -30.90
N GLY A 528 -2.99 -29.40 -29.57
CA GLY A 528 -2.38 -30.30 -28.59
C GLY A 528 -0.87 -30.12 -28.44
N GLU A 529 -0.32 -29.00 -28.89
CA GLU A 529 1.11 -28.69 -28.77
C GLU A 529 1.41 -27.90 -27.49
N VAL A 530 2.47 -28.29 -26.77
CA VAL A 530 2.96 -27.51 -25.63
C VAL A 530 3.58 -26.22 -26.12
N VAL A 531 3.06 -25.08 -25.65
CA VAL A 531 3.53 -23.72 -25.96
C VAL A 531 4.41 -23.14 -24.85
N LEU A 532 4.15 -23.52 -23.59
CA LEU A 532 4.87 -23.09 -22.40
C LEU A 532 5.06 -24.29 -21.46
N TRP A 533 6.23 -24.38 -20.83
CA TRP A 533 6.52 -25.36 -19.78
C TRP A 533 7.13 -24.66 -18.55
N MET A 534 6.71 -25.06 -17.34
CA MET A 534 7.23 -24.59 -16.06
C MET A 534 7.49 -25.76 -15.10
N ASP A 535 8.61 -25.72 -14.37
CA ASP A 535 8.83 -26.51 -13.14
C ASP A 535 8.75 -25.53 -11.97
N ALA A 536 7.64 -25.57 -11.23
CA ALA A 536 7.33 -24.68 -10.14
C ALA A 536 7.47 -25.40 -8.79
N ARG A 537 7.74 -24.63 -7.74
CA ARG A 537 7.64 -25.08 -6.35
C ARG A 537 6.48 -24.33 -5.71
N CYS A 538 5.58 -25.01 -5.02
CA CYS A 538 4.40 -24.41 -4.41
C CYS A 538 4.30 -24.86 -2.95
N LEU A 539 4.15 -23.89 -2.04
CA LEU A 539 3.90 -24.16 -0.62
C LEU A 539 2.42 -24.45 -0.42
N TYR A 540 2.12 -25.45 0.41
CA TYR A 540 0.78 -25.81 0.85
C TYR A 540 0.74 -25.80 2.38
N ALA A 541 -0.40 -25.39 2.95
CA ALA A 541 -0.68 -25.59 4.36
C ALA A 541 -0.74 -27.09 4.69
N ARG A 542 -0.28 -27.44 5.90
CA ARG A 542 -0.26 -28.80 6.42
C ARG A 542 -1.32 -28.99 7.49
N THR A 543 -2.08 -30.08 7.39
CA THR A 543 -3.00 -30.48 8.45
C THR A 543 -2.27 -31.34 9.46
N THR A 544 -2.01 -30.80 10.65
CA THR A 544 -1.52 -31.59 11.79
C THR A 544 -2.66 -32.43 12.38
N ASP A 545 -2.67 -33.73 12.09
CA ASP A 545 -3.48 -34.70 12.84
C ASP A 545 -3.00 -34.77 14.31
N ASP A 546 -3.94 -34.63 15.26
CA ASP A 546 -3.77 -34.77 16.73
C ASP A 546 -4.52 -36.02 17.24
#